data_AF-A0A1A8VSR2-F1
#
_entry.id   AF-A0A1A8VSR2-F1
#
_cell.length_a   1.000
_cell.length_b   1.000
_cell.length_c   1.000
_cell.angle_alpha   90.00
_cell.angle_beta   90.00
_cell.angle_gamma   90.00
#
_symmetry.space_group_name_H-M   'P 1'
#
loop_
_entity.id
_entity.type
_entity.pdbx_description
1 polymer ?
#
loop_
_entity_poly.entity_id
_entity_poly.type
_entity_poly.pdbx_seq_one_letter_code
_entity_poly.pdbx_strand_id
1 'polypeptide(L)' 'ASPKDPENFPFVIIGNKVDETNKRKVQSLKVLQWCKSNNNIPYFETSAKNAINVDQAFDEIARKAMKQEHQEEQM' A
#
# COMPACT_ATOMS: atom_id res chain seq x y z
N ALA A 1 15.27 1.94 6.23
CA ALA A 1 14.96 3.38 6.05
C ALA A 1 14.44 3.90 7.37
N SER A 2 14.98 5.01 7.87
CA SER A 2 14.49 5.68 9.09
C SER A 2 13.76 6.94 8.67
N PRO A 3 12.45 6.87 8.35
CA PRO A 3 11.67 8.05 8.01
C PRO A 3 11.67 9.03 9.19
N LYS A 4 11.65 10.34 8.89
CA LYS A 4 11.65 11.40 9.90
C LYS A 4 10.39 11.37 10.78
N ASP A 5 9.27 10.92 10.21
CA ASP A 5 8.03 10.69 10.92
C ASP A 5 7.52 9.27 10.59
N PRO A 6 7.84 8.27 11.42
CA PRO A 6 7.44 6.88 11.19
C PRO A 6 5.94 6.64 11.32
N GLU A 7 5.24 7.49 12.08
CA GLU A 7 3.80 7.34 12.34
C GLU A 7 2.96 7.89 11.19
N ASN A 8 3.43 8.98 10.56
CA ASN A 8 2.77 9.59 9.42
C ASN A 8 3.31 9.13 8.07
N PHE A 9 4.39 8.34 8.01
CA PHE A 9 4.96 7.91 6.74
C PHE A 9 3.91 7.17 5.89
N PRO A 10 3.75 7.52 4.60
CA PRO A 10 2.70 6.93 3.79
C PRO A 10 3.13 5.51 3.44
N PHE A 11 2.58 4.53 4.16
CA PHE A 11 2.77 3.13 3.81
C PHE A 11 1.70 2.66 2.83
N VAL A 12 2.03 1.64 2.03
CA VAL A 12 1.10 0.89 1.20
C VAL A 12 1.41 -0.60 1.35
N ILE A 13 0.39 -1.43 1.52
CA ILE A 13 0.54 -2.89 1.58
C ILE A 13 0.31 -3.47 0.19
N ILE A 14 1.24 -4.32 -0.26
CA ILE A 14 1.18 -4.98 -1.56
C ILE A 14 1.08 -6.49 -1.38
N GLY A 15 -0.07 -7.06 -1.75
CA GLY A 15 -0.26 -8.50 -1.91
C GLY A 15 0.15 -8.92 -3.31
N ASN A 16 1.43 -9.23 -3.52
CA ASN A 16 1.95 -9.63 -4.82
C ASN A 16 1.63 -11.11 -5.15
N LYS A 17 1.76 -11.48 -6.44
CA LYS A 17 1.55 -12.82 -7.01
C LYS A 17 0.09 -13.28 -7.05
N VAL A 18 -0.82 -12.36 -7.34
CA VAL A 18 -2.26 -12.67 -7.40
C VAL A 18 -2.60 -13.64 -8.53
N ASP A 19 -1.70 -13.81 -9.49
CA ASP A 19 -1.79 -14.81 -10.55
C ASP A 19 -1.65 -16.26 -10.04
N GLU A 20 -1.05 -16.49 -8.87
CA GLU A 20 -0.93 -17.81 -8.26
C GLU A 20 -2.07 -18.11 -7.27
N THR A 21 -3.33 -18.03 -7.72
CA THR A 21 -4.53 -18.25 -6.87
C THR A 21 -4.51 -19.59 -6.13
N ASN A 22 -4.01 -20.65 -6.77
CA ASN A 22 -3.91 -21.99 -6.16
C ASN A 22 -2.89 -22.07 -5.02
N LYS A 23 -1.96 -21.12 -4.91
CA LYS A 23 -0.96 -21.05 -3.83
C LYS A 23 -1.32 -19.98 -2.79
N ARG A 24 -2.52 -19.40 -2.85
CA ARG A 24 -2.96 -18.35 -1.93
C ARG A 24 -3.02 -18.88 -0.50
N LYS A 25 -2.21 -18.29 0.38
CA LYS A 25 -2.20 -18.58 1.83
C LYS A 25 -2.84 -17.48 2.67
N VAL A 26 -3.01 -16.29 2.10
CA VAL A 26 -3.55 -15.12 2.80
C VAL A 26 -4.82 -14.67 2.08
N GLN A 27 -5.91 -14.61 2.84
CA GLN A 27 -7.20 -14.10 2.35
C GLN A 27 -7.20 -12.58 2.37
N SER A 28 -7.76 -11.97 1.32
CA SER A 28 -7.81 -10.50 1.19
C SER A 28 -8.54 -9.84 2.36
N LEU A 29 -9.60 -10.47 2.89
CA LEU A 29 -10.32 -9.98 4.08
C LEU A 29 -9.43 -9.80 5.31
N LYS A 30 -8.51 -10.74 5.55
CA LYS A 30 -7.58 -10.66 6.70
C LYS A 30 -6.65 -9.46 6.57
N VAL A 31 -6.17 -9.19 5.35
CA VAL A 31 -5.28 -8.05 5.08
C VAL A 31 -6.05 -6.75 5.21
N LEU A 32 -7.25 -6.66 4.64
CA LEU A 32 -8.11 -5.49 4.76
C LEU A 32 -8.42 -5.14 6.23
N GLN A 33 -8.74 -6.15 7.05
CA GLN A 33 -8.98 -5.95 8.48
C GLN A 33 -7.71 -5.45 9.19
N TRP A 34 -6.55 -6.02 8.87
CA TRP A 34 -5.27 -5.56 9.43
C TRP A 34 -4.96 -4.12 9.01
N CYS A 35 -5.15 -3.78 7.74
CA CYS A 35 -4.93 -2.44 7.20
C CYS A 35 -5.83 -1.40 7.87
N LYS A 36 -7.11 -1.75 8.10
CA LYS A 36 -8.06 -0.88 8.82
C LYS A 36 -7.61 -0.62 10.26
N SER A 37 -7.07 -1.61 10.95
CA SER A 37 -6.58 -1.47 12.33
C SER A 37 -5.23 -0.76 12.45
N ASN A 38 -4.42 -0.75 11.38
CA ASN A 38 -3.10 -0.12 11.35
C ASN A 38 -3.16 1.13 10.49
N ASN A 39 -3.73 2.23 11.01
CA ASN A 39 -3.74 3.54 10.36
C ASN A 39 -4.44 3.61 8.98
N ASN A 40 -5.37 2.69 8.70
CA ASN A 40 -6.12 2.63 7.45
C ASN A 40 -5.19 2.63 6.20
N ILE A 41 -4.10 1.86 6.27
CA ILE A 41 -3.09 1.76 5.22
C ILE A 41 -3.74 1.21 3.92
N PRO A 42 -3.51 1.80 2.74
CA PRO A 42 -4.01 1.26 1.48
C PRO A 42 -3.43 -0.12 1.19
N TYR A 43 -4.25 -0.97 0.60
CA TYR A 43 -3.88 -2.32 0.21
C TYR A 43 -4.17 -2.56 -1.26
N PHE A 44 -3.18 -3.10 -1.98
CA PHE A 44 -3.31 -3.49 -3.38
C PHE A 44 -2.89 -4.94 -3.57
N GLU A 45 -3.67 -5.66 -4.37
CA GLU A 45 -3.36 -7.00 -4.85
C GLU A 45 -2.76 -6.87 -6.25
N THR A 46 -1.50 -7.29 -6.41
CA THR A 46 -0.73 -7.08 -7.65
C THR A 46 -0.16 -8.38 -8.23
N SER A 47 0.11 -8.38 -9.52
CA SER A 47 0.98 -9.38 -10.15
C SER A 47 2.09 -8.66 -10.89
N ALA A 48 3.31 -8.72 -10.36
CA ALA A 48 4.48 -8.23 -11.07
C ALA A 48 4.71 -8.98 -12.39
N LYS A 49 4.31 -10.27 -12.46
CA LYS A 49 4.44 -11.10 -13.66
C LYS A 49 3.52 -10.65 -14.79
N ASN A 50 2.27 -10.34 -14.45
CA ASN A 50 1.23 -9.99 -15.42
C ASN A 50 0.96 -8.48 -15.47
N ALA A 51 1.80 -7.65 -14.83
CA ALA A 51 1.61 -6.20 -14.69
C ALA A 51 0.21 -5.80 -14.14
N ILE A 52 -0.35 -6.61 -13.23
CA ILE A 52 -1.68 -6.34 -12.65
C ILE A 52 -1.51 -5.38 -11.46
N ASN A 53 -2.23 -4.26 -11.50
CA ASN A 53 -2.33 -3.25 -10.44
C ASN A 53 -1.00 -2.66 -9.95
N VAL A 54 0.09 -2.85 -10.70
CA VAL A 54 1.42 -2.33 -10.34
C VAL A 54 1.41 -0.81 -10.42
N ASP A 55 1.01 -0.24 -11.56
CA ASP A 55 0.99 1.21 -11.78
C ASP A 55 0.08 1.92 -10.78
N GLN A 56 -1.12 1.39 -10.56
CA GLN A 56 -2.08 1.94 -9.60
C GLN A 56 -1.52 1.98 -8.17
N ALA A 57 -0.78 0.95 -7.78
CA ALA A 57 -0.16 0.90 -6.46
C ALA A 57 0.94 1.96 -6.31
N PHE A 58 1.74 2.18 -7.36
CA PHE A 58 2.78 3.23 -7.39
C PHE A 58 2.18 4.64 -7.46
N ASP A 59 1.13 4.84 -8.24
CA ASP A 59 0.44 6.13 -8.35
C ASP A 59 -0.21 6.55 -7.04
N GLU A 60 -0.82 5.60 -6.31
CA GLU A 60 -1.45 5.88 -5.03
C GLU A 60 -0.42 6.33 -3.98
N ILE A 61 0.72 5.63 -3.89
CA ILE A 61 1.76 6.01 -2.92
C ILE A 61 2.40 7.36 -3.30
N ALA A 62 2.65 7.61 -4.58
CA ALA A 62 3.18 8.89 -5.04
C ALA A 62 2.21 10.04 -4.72
N ARG A 63 0.91 9.83 -4.97
CA ARG A 63 -0.13 10.81 -4.64
C ARG A 63 -0.23 11.07 -3.14
N LYS A 64 -0.08 10.05 -2.31
CA LYS A 64 -0.09 10.20 -0.84
C LYS A 64 1.14 10.94 -0.34
N ALA A 65 2.32 10.61 -0.85
CA ALA A 65 3.56 11.29 -0.51
C ALA A 65 3.49 12.79 -0.84
N MET A 66 3.04 13.15 -2.05
CA MET A 66 2.89 14.56 -2.44
C MET A 66 1.88 15.32 -1.56
N LYS A 67 0.77 14.68 -1.18
CA LYS A 67 -0.22 15.31 -0.28
C LYS A 67 0.34 15.56 1.11
N GLN A 68 1.19 14.66 1.61
CA GLN A 68 1.80 14.79 2.91
C GLN A 68 2.86 15.90 2.92
N GLU A 69 3.74 15.95 1.93
CA GLU A 69 4.69 17.07 1.77
C GLU A 69 3.97 18.43 1.76
N HIS A 70 2.86 18.53 1.00
CA HIS A 70 2.08 19.76 0.95
C HIS A 70 1.39 20.13 2.27
N GLN A 71 1.06 19.15 3.12
CA GLN A 71 0.50 19.41 4.45
C GLN A 71 1.58 19.81 5.45
N GLU A 72 2.78 19.23 5.35
CA GLU A 72 3.94 19.58 6.18
C GLU A 72 4.47 20.99 5.85
N GLU A 73 4.45 21.42 4.59
CA GLU A 73 4.88 22.77 4.17
C GLU A 73 3.92 23.89 4.59
N GLN A 74 2.65 23.58 4.89
CA GLN A 74 1.62 24.54 5.27
C GLN A 74 1.34 24.60 6.78
N MET A 75 2.12 23.89 7.59
CA MET A 75 2.15 23.99 9.06
C MET A 75 3.35 24.81 9.53
#